data_AF-A0A7C1PSU6-F1
#
_entry.id   AF-A0A7C1PSU6-F1
#
_cell.length_a   1.000
_cell.length_b   1.000
_cell.length_c   1.000
_cell.angle_alpha   90.00
_cell.angle_beta   90.00
_cell.angle_gamma   90.00
#
_symmetry.space_group_name_H-M   'P 1'
#
loop_
_entity.id
_entity.type
_entity.pdbx_description
1 polymer ?
#
loop_
_entity_poly.entity_id
_entity_poly.type
_entity_poly.pdbx_seq_one_letter_code
_entity_poly.pdbx_strand_id
1 'polypeptide(L)'
;MMNDKADLQMVWHAYHAGSLCQLVNLGDRKAEIERIKPQHELPIRRRLIKPVVGQLPIIFVKACQAAWEVREATQEAGEAWEAQEAAREATQEVIQERKAVYRKYKVEIEQLHAQECPDCPWDGETIFPVGTDASLED
;
A
#
# COMPACT_ATOMS: atom_id res chain seq x y z
N MET A 1 22.62 -2.13 7.01
CA MET A 1 22.37 -0.69 7.11
C MET A 1 20.95 -0.47 6.63
N MET A 2 19.99 -0.29 7.53
CA MET A 2 18.62 0.07 7.16
C MET A 2 18.66 1.56 6.80
N ASN A 3 18.27 1.89 5.57
CA ASN A 3 18.20 3.26 5.08
C ASN A 3 17.36 4.12 6.01
N ASP A 4 17.81 5.35 6.21
CA ASP A 4 17.13 6.36 6.98
C ASP A 4 15.66 6.51 6.55
N LYS A 5 14.80 6.76 7.54
CA LYS A 5 13.35 6.99 7.43
C LYS A 5 12.92 8.06 6.40
N ALA A 6 13.88 8.75 5.76
CA ALA A 6 13.70 9.73 4.70
C ALA A 6 13.26 9.13 3.34
N ASP A 7 13.31 7.81 3.16
CA ASP A 7 13.02 7.16 1.88
C ASP A 7 11.57 6.66 1.73
N LEU A 8 10.67 6.92 2.70
CA LEU A 8 9.26 6.50 2.58
C LEU A 8 8.57 7.20 1.40
N GLN A 9 8.18 6.42 0.41
CA GLN A 9 7.47 6.87 -0.78
C GLN A 9 6.01 6.42 -0.75
N MET A 10 5.11 7.35 -1.10
CA MET A 10 3.72 7.01 -1.43
C MET A 10 3.69 6.38 -2.83
N VAL A 11 3.06 5.22 -2.96
CA VAL A 11 3.07 4.40 -4.18
C VAL A 11 1.66 3.91 -4.48
N TRP A 12 1.20 4.12 -5.72
CA TRP A 12 -0.03 3.52 -6.23
C TRP A 12 0.18 2.02 -6.45
N HIS A 13 -0.82 1.22 -6.06
CA HIS A 13 -0.93 -0.22 -6.39
C HIS A 13 0.30 -1.07 -6.06
N ALA A 14 1.00 -0.74 -4.97
CA ALA A 14 2.07 -1.59 -4.41
C ALA A 14 1.58 -3.01 -4.09
N TYR A 15 0.30 -3.14 -3.77
CA TYR A 15 -0.41 -4.40 -3.51
C TYR A 15 -1.68 -4.42 -4.37
N HIS A 16 -2.16 -5.63 -4.71
CA HIS A 16 -3.39 -5.74 -5.52
C HIS A 16 -4.64 -5.36 -4.74
N ALA A 17 -4.59 -5.41 -3.40
CA ALA A 17 -5.70 -5.09 -2.50
C ALA A 17 -5.56 -3.73 -1.80
N GLY A 18 -4.68 -2.85 -2.29
CA GLY A 18 -4.68 -1.45 -1.88
C GLY A 18 -4.33 -0.52 -3.03
N SER A 19 -5.14 0.52 -3.25
CA SER A 19 -4.85 1.53 -4.27
C SER A 19 -3.62 2.35 -3.94
N LEU A 20 -3.34 2.59 -2.65
CA LEU A 20 -2.27 3.47 -2.18
C LEU A 20 -1.54 2.86 -0.97
N CYS A 21 -0.22 2.86 -1.01
CA CYS A 21 0.63 2.32 0.07
C CYS A 21 1.87 3.17 0.29
N GLN A 22 2.46 3.08 1.48
CA GLN A 22 3.82 3.56 1.75
C GLN A 22 4.81 2.42 1.57
N LEU A 23 5.92 2.71 0.89
CA LEU A 23 7.03 1.78 0.69
C LEU A 23 8.35 2.49 0.99
N VAL A 24 9.28 1.78 1.61
CA VAL A 24 10.67 2.23 1.77
C VAL A 24 11.43 2.13 0.44
N ASN A 25 11.19 1.07 -0.33
CA ASN A 25 11.88 0.84 -1.60
C ASN A 25 10.93 0.30 -2.67
N LEU A 26 10.61 1.15 -3.65
CA LEU A 26 9.80 0.78 -4.81
C LEU A 26 10.51 -0.25 -5.71
N GLY A 27 11.84 -0.16 -5.84
CA GLY A 27 12.64 -1.09 -6.65
C GLY A 27 12.58 -2.51 -6.10
N ASP A 28 12.79 -2.67 -4.80
CA ASP A 28 12.69 -3.98 -4.13
C ASP A 28 11.29 -4.56 -4.28
N ARG A 29 10.26 -3.73 -4.14
CA ARG A 29 8.88 -4.18 -4.32
C ARG A 29 8.60 -4.62 -5.76
N LYS A 30 9.11 -3.90 -6.75
CA LYS A 30 9.01 -4.31 -8.16
C LYS A 30 9.72 -5.65 -8.38
N ALA A 31 10.96 -5.81 -7.91
CA ALA A 31 11.71 -7.05 -8.02
C ALA A 31 11.00 -8.23 -7.34
N GLU A 32 10.37 -8.00 -6.18
CA GLU A 32 9.56 -8.98 -5.49
C GLU A 32 8.33 -9.40 -6.32
N ILE A 33 7.63 -8.44 -6.92
CA ILE A 33 6.49 -8.72 -7.81
C ILE A 33 6.95 -9.64 -8.95
N GLU A 34 8.06 -9.32 -9.60
CA GLU A 34 8.62 -10.14 -10.69
C GLU A 34 8.96 -11.57 -10.26
N ARG A 35 9.48 -11.73 -9.04
CA ARG A 35 9.97 -13.01 -8.54
C ARG A 35 8.85 -13.97 -8.13
N ILE A 36 7.76 -13.45 -7.55
CA ILE A 36 6.80 -14.27 -6.81
C ILE A 36 5.41 -14.29 -7.45
N LYS A 37 5.03 -13.27 -8.24
CA LYS A 37 3.65 -13.16 -8.74
C LYS A 37 3.42 -14.02 -9.99
N PRO A 38 2.21 -14.57 -10.18
CA PRO A 38 1.85 -15.30 -11.38
C PRO A 38 2.10 -14.48 -12.65
N GLN A 39 2.57 -15.14 -13.72
CA GLN A 39 2.92 -14.47 -14.97
C GLN A 39 1.77 -13.65 -15.56
N HIS A 40 0.53 -14.14 -15.45
CA HIS A 40 -0.66 -13.44 -15.94
C HIS A 40 -0.96 -12.14 -15.16
N GLU A 41 -0.48 -12.01 -13.92
CA GLU A 41 -0.66 -10.79 -13.12
C GLU A 41 0.42 -9.73 -13.39
N LEU A 42 1.59 -10.12 -13.91
CA LEU A 42 2.73 -9.20 -14.05
C LEU A 42 2.45 -8.00 -14.96
N PRO A 43 1.79 -8.13 -16.13
CA PRO A 43 1.55 -6.98 -17.01
C PRO A 43 0.80 -5.85 -16.31
N ILE A 44 -0.27 -6.18 -15.60
CA ILE A 44 -1.08 -5.19 -14.90
C ILE A 44 -0.36 -4.63 -13.66
N ARG A 45 0.32 -5.48 -12.88
CA ARG A 45 1.09 -5.03 -11.72
C ARG A 45 2.20 -4.06 -12.12
N ARG A 46 2.99 -4.38 -13.15
CA ARG A 46 4.06 -3.52 -13.69
C ARG A 46 3.54 -2.16 -14.16
N ARG A 47 2.38 -2.15 -14.83
CA ARG A 47 1.74 -0.92 -15.33
C ARG A 47 1.28 -0.02 -14.20
N LEU A 48 0.70 -0.61 -13.15
CA LEU A 48 0.01 0.14 -12.09
C LEU A 48 0.93 0.54 -10.93
N ILE A 49 2.00 -0.21 -10.64
CA ILE A 49 2.92 0.11 -9.54
C ILE A 49 3.85 1.28 -9.88
N LYS A 50 3.56 2.45 -9.30
CA LYS A 50 4.29 3.69 -9.55
C LYS A 50 4.23 4.65 -8.37
N PRO A 51 5.23 5.54 -8.19
CA PRO A 51 5.16 6.54 -7.14
C PRO A 51 4.01 7.51 -7.40
N VAL A 52 3.45 8.06 -6.33
CA VAL A 52 2.54 9.19 -6.44
C VAL A 52 3.35 10.42 -6.86
N VAL A 53 2.92 11.10 -7.91
CA VAL A 53 3.65 12.26 -8.47
C VAL A 53 3.10 13.58 -7.91
N GLY A 54 1.78 13.69 -7.77
CA GLY A 54 1.09 14.87 -7.28
C GLY A 54 1.08 14.96 -5.76
N GLN A 55 0.42 16.01 -5.28
CA GLN A 55 0.42 16.33 -3.87
C GLN A 55 -0.75 15.67 -3.14
N LEU A 56 -0.43 14.76 -2.22
CA LEU A 56 -1.40 14.24 -1.28
C LEU A 56 -1.60 15.21 -0.10
N PRO A 57 -2.76 15.19 0.56
CA PRO A 57 -2.98 15.96 1.78
C PRO A 57 -1.93 15.63 2.85
N ILE A 58 -1.25 16.65 3.37
CA ILE A 58 -0.14 16.49 4.32
C ILE A 58 -0.55 15.69 5.58
N ILE A 59 -1.80 15.87 6.04
CA ILE A 59 -2.36 15.14 7.18
C ILE A 59 -2.49 13.65 6.86
N PHE A 60 -2.88 13.31 5.62
CA PHE A 60 -2.96 11.92 5.19
C PHE A 60 -1.58 11.27 5.09
N VAL A 61 -0.58 11.97 4.55
CA VAL A 61 0.80 11.47 4.47
C VAL A 61 1.36 11.19 5.88
N LYS A 62 1.15 12.11 6.82
CA LYS A 62 1.55 11.93 8.23
C LYS A 62 0.85 10.74 8.89
N ALA A 63 -0.46 10.57 8.67
CA ALA A 63 -1.20 9.44 9.22
C ALA A 63 -0.72 8.09 8.65
N CYS A 64 -0.32 8.06 7.38
CA CYS A 64 0.30 6.87 6.79
C CYS A 64 1.66 6.57 7.42
N GLN A 65 2.50 7.60 7.61
CA GLN A 65 3.82 7.44 8.23
C GLN A 65 3.72 6.91 9.67
N ALA A 66 2.81 7.47 10.47
CA ALA A 66 2.56 6.97 11.83
C ALA A 66 2.15 5.48 11.81
N ALA A 67 1.28 5.09 10.88
CA ALA A 67 0.86 3.69 10.74
C ALA A 67 2.00 2.76 10.31
N TRP A 68 2.95 3.26 9.51
CA TRP A 68 4.15 2.52 9.16
C TRP A 68 5.06 2.32 10.37
N GLU A 69 5.37 3.38 11.10
CA GLU A 69 6.26 3.36 12.27
C GLU A 69 5.77 2.39 13.35
N VAL A 70 4.46 2.39 13.63
CA VAL A 70 3.89 1.46 14.62
C VAL A 70 3.92 0.01 14.12
N ARG A 71 3.72 -0.21 12.82
CA ARG A 71 3.83 -1.56 12.24
C ARG A 71 5.25 -2.10 12.28
N GLU A 72 6.24 -1.26 11.99
CA GLU A 72 7.66 -1.60 12.07
C GLU A 72 8.05 -1.94 13.51
N ALA A 73 7.68 -1.09 14.48
CA ALA A 73 7.91 -1.36 15.91
C ALA A 73 7.24 -2.66 16.37
N THR A 74 6.05 -2.98 15.86
CA THR A 74 5.34 -4.24 16.14
C THR A 74 6.09 -5.44 15.57
N GLN A 75 6.65 -5.32 14.37
CA GLN A 75 7.43 -6.39 13.74
C GLN A 75 8.75 -6.64 14.51
N GLU A 76 9.36 -5.61 15.08
CA GLU A 76 10.57 -5.71 15.90
C GLU A 76 10.34 -6.26 17.31
N ALA A 77 9.13 -6.08 17.87
CA ALA A 77 8.79 -6.51 19.24
C ALA A 77 8.90 -8.03 19.49
N GLY A 78 9.10 -8.85 18.45
CA GLY A 78 9.35 -10.27 18.54
C GLY A 78 8.13 -11.10 19.00
N GLU A 79 8.35 -12.36 19.38
CA GLU A 79 7.29 -13.33 19.72
C GLU A 79 6.80 -13.26 21.18
N ALA A 80 7.26 -12.28 21.96
CA ALA A 80 6.82 -12.14 23.34
C ALA A 80 5.35 -11.69 23.38
N TRP A 81 4.47 -12.57 23.86
CA TRP A 81 3.01 -12.39 23.86
C TRP A 81 2.54 -11.02 24.39
N GLU A 82 3.10 -10.54 25.51
CA GLU A 82 2.72 -9.25 26.10
C GLU A 82 3.16 -8.05 25.24
N ALA A 83 4.35 -8.13 24.63
CA ALA A 83 4.83 -7.10 23.71
C ALA A 83 4.01 -7.10 22.41
N GLN A 84 3.59 -8.28 21.96
CA GLN A 84 2.74 -8.44 20.78
C GLN A 84 1.35 -7.85 21.00
N GLU A 85 0.74 -8.06 22.18
CA GLU A 85 -0.60 -7.54 22.47
C GLU A 85 -0.61 -6.01 22.60
N ALA A 86 0.35 -5.44 23.32
CA ALA A 86 0.50 -3.98 23.42
C ALA A 86 0.76 -3.34 22.04
N ALA A 87 1.58 -3.99 21.21
CA ALA A 87 1.86 -3.52 19.86
C ALA A 87 0.63 -3.67 18.93
N ARG A 88 -0.19 -4.71 19.12
CA ARG A 88 -1.46 -4.92 18.39
C ARG A 88 -2.47 -3.82 18.69
N GLU A 89 -2.64 -3.45 19.96
CA GLU A 89 -3.55 -2.37 20.37
C GLU A 89 -3.11 -1.02 19.79
N ALA A 90 -1.82 -0.67 19.95
CA ALA A 90 -1.24 0.55 19.37
C ALA A 90 -1.40 0.59 17.84
N THR A 91 -1.18 -0.55 17.17
CA THR A 91 -1.37 -0.66 15.71
C THR A 91 -2.82 -0.43 15.31
N GLN A 92 -3.77 -0.97 16.08
CA GLN A 92 -5.18 -0.85 15.78
C GLN A 92 -5.65 0.61 15.83
N GLU A 93 -5.26 1.37 16.85
CA GLU A 93 -5.64 2.78 16.99
C GLU A 93 -5.16 3.62 15.80
N VAL A 94 -3.86 3.51 15.47
CA VAL A 94 -3.27 4.27 14.36
C VAL A 94 -3.86 3.84 13.01
N ILE A 95 -4.22 2.57 12.82
CA ILE A 95 -4.92 2.12 11.61
C ILE A 95 -6.31 2.77 11.52
N GLN A 96 -7.05 2.89 12.62
CA GLN A 96 -8.37 3.51 12.62
C GLN A 96 -8.29 5.01 12.33
N GLU A 97 -7.32 5.70 12.91
CA GLU A 97 -7.05 7.10 12.61
C GLU A 97 -6.70 7.29 11.13
N ARG A 98 -5.77 6.49 10.59
CA ARG A 98 -5.43 6.52 9.15
C ARG A 98 -6.66 6.30 8.28
N LYS A 99 -7.54 5.36 8.63
CA LYS A 99 -8.80 5.10 7.90
C LYS A 99 -9.74 6.30 7.98
N ALA A 100 -9.85 6.96 9.14
CA ALA A 100 -10.67 8.16 9.28
C ALA A 100 -10.13 9.33 8.43
N VAL A 101 -8.81 9.54 8.45
CA VAL A 101 -8.15 10.55 7.61
C VAL A 101 -8.32 10.22 6.11
N TYR A 102 -8.15 8.96 5.72
CA TYR A 102 -8.42 8.52 4.35
C TYR A 102 -9.86 8.84 3.93
N ARG A 103 -10.86 8.51 4.75
CA ARG A 103 -12.28 8.81 4.46
C ARG A 103 -12.51 10.31 4.28
N LYS A 104 -11.89 11.14 5.11
CA LYS A 104 -11.99 12.61 5.03
C LYS A 104 -11.45 13.15 3.70
N TYR A 105 -10.34 12.59 3.21
CA TYR A 105 -9.67 13.04 1.99
C TYR A 105 -9.94 12.17 0.77
N LYS A 106 -10.90 11.24 0.87
CA LYS A 106 -11.15 10.20 -0.14
C LYS A 106 -11.33 10.80 -1.53
N VAL A 107 -12.16 11.83 -1.66
CA VAL A 107 -12.46 12.47 -2.95
C VAL A 107 -11.21 13.06 -3.59
N GLU A 108 -10.37 13.76 -2.84
CA GLU A 108 -9.13 14.37 -3.35
C GLU A 108 -8.13 13.29 -3.78
N ILE A 109 -8.00 12.22 -2.98
CA ILE A 109 -7.10 11.10 -3.28
C ILE A 109 -7.58 10.34 -4.53
N GLU A 110 -8.88 10.10 -4.67
CA GLU A 110 -9.48 9.42 -5.83
C GLU A 110 -9.38 10.28 -7.10
N GLN A 111 -9.55 11.60 -6.99
CA GLN A 111 -9.32 12.51 -8.11
C GLN A 111 -7.87 12.48 -8.58
N LEU A 112 -6.90 12.48 -7.66
CA LEU A 112 -5.49 12.36 -8.00
C LEU A 112 -5.19 11.00 -8.64
N HIS A 113 -5.74 9.92 -8.05
CA HIS A 113 -5.60 8.57 -8.58
C HIS A 113 -6.14 8.46 -10.02
N ALA A 114 -7.30 9.02 -10.31
CA ALA A 114 -7.87 9.01 -11.65
C ALA A 114 -7.00 9.77 -12.67
N GLN A 115 -6.33 10.84 -12.25
CA GLN A 115 -5.41 11.61 -13.11
C GLN A 115 -4.11 10.84 -13.37
N GLU A 116 -3.53 10.26 -12.31
CA GLU A 116 -2.22 9.59 -12.41
C GLU A 116 -2.33 8.17 -12.92
N CYS A 117 -3.49 7.54 -12.80
CA CYS A 117 -3.76 6.15 -13.15
C CYS A 117 -4.96 6.02 -14.10
N PRO A 118 -4.85 6.54 -15.34
CA PRO A 118 -5.90 6.35 -16.34
C PRO A 118 -6.10 4.85 -16.64
N ASP A 119 -7.35 4.48 -16.92
CA ASP A 119 -7.77 3.10 -17.19
C ASP A 119 -7.37 2.11 -16.08
N CYS A 120 -7.43 2.58 -14.84
CA CYS A 120 -7.20 1.76 -13.67
C CYS A 120 -8.41 0.84 -13.41
N PRO A 121 -8.24 -0.49 -13.45
CA PRO A 121 -9.31 -1.45 -13.20
C PRO A 121 -9.61 -1.67 -11.71
N TRP A 122 -9.03 -0.85 -10.83
CA TRP A 122 -9.26 -0.91 -9.39
C TRP A 122 -10.73 -0.66 -9.08
N ASP A 123 -11.40 -1.62 -8.44
CA ASP A 123 -12.83 -1.57 -8.13
C ASP A 123 -13.16 -1.20 -6.67
N GLY A 124 -12.13 -0.96 -5.86
CA GLY A 124 -12.26 -0.78 -4.40
C GLY A 124 -11.67 -1.93 -3.60
N GLU A 125 -11.47 -3.09 -4.23
CA GLU A 125 -10.98 -4.31 -3.60
C GLU A 125 -9.76 -4.89 -4.32
N THR A 126 -9.77 -4.90 -5.65
CA THR A 126 -8.70 -5.50 -6.46
C THR A 126 -8.41 -4.73 -7.75
N ILE A 127 -7.20 -4.87 -8.28
CA ILE A 127 -6.84 -4.44 -9.64
C ILE A 127 -7.16 -5.48 -10.71
N PHE A 128 -7.60 -6.69 -10.34
CA PHE A 128 -7.87 -7.75 -11.32
C PHE A 128 -9.33 -7.70 -11.74
N PRO A 129 -9.65 -7.43 -13.02
CA PRO A 129 -11.02 -7.38 -13.48
C PRO A 129 -11.74 -8.71 -13.27
N VAL A 130 -13.00 -8.65 -12.84
CA VAL A 130 -13.88 -9.82 -12.75
C VAL A 130 -13.96 -10.51 -14.11
N GLY A 131 -13.69 -11.82 -14.17
CA GLY A 131 -13.66 -12.61 -15.40
C GLY A 131 -12.28 -12.75 -16.07
N THR A 132 -11.20 -12.24 -15.43
CA THR A 132 -9.81 -12.57 -15.81
C THR A 132 -9.25 -13.77 -15.06
N ASP A 133 -10.15 -14.64 -14.57
CA ASP A 133 -9.80 -15.94 -14.01
C ASP A 133 -9.03 -16.76 -15.05
N ALA A 134 -7.70 -16.74 -14.93
CA ALA A 134 -6.80 -17.71 -15.52
C ALA A 134 -6.84 -19.05 -14.76
N SER A 135 -8.01 -19.42 -14.23
CA SER A 135 -8.28 -20.73 -13.64
C SER A 135 -9.01 -21.68 -14.60
N LEU A 136 -9.06 -21.33 -15.89
CA LEU A 136 -9.62 -22.16 -16.95
C LEU A 136 -8.72 -22.25 -18.19
N GLU A 137 -7.42 -22.51 -18.04
CA GLU A 137 -6.65 -23.16 -19.11
C GLU A 137 -5.69 -24.19 -18.49
N ASP A 138 -6.12 -25.46 -18.64
CA ASP A 138 -5.51 -26.79 -18.46
C ASP A 138 -5.02 -27.28 -17.07
#